data_AF-A0A9E5YR50-F1
#
_entry.id   AF-A0A9E5YR50-F1
#
_cell.length_a   1.000
_cell.length_b   1.000
_cell.length_c   1.000
_cell.angle_alpha   90.00
_cell.angle_beta   90.00
_cell.angle_gamma   90.00
#
_symmetry.space_group_name_H-M   'P 1'
#
loop_
_entity.id
_entity.type
_entity.pdbx_description
1 polymer ?
#
loop_
_entity_poly.entity_id
_entity_poly.type
_entity_poly.pdbx_seq_one_letter_code
_entity_poly.pdbx_strand_id
1 'polypeptide(L)'
;MKKYILNKVDEILSKTDEPNYESVSLKEFLIEYDYATKYLSRLLKVRAMTMYMLLFKQAYFEEGNRKLSIRLSDLGQNLLSDLGKPMSHDVVKRGINDLIKIGIIEKTPSKPGQVNEYVVKLPSELRQVQEFIEIENSDEIEEYDDSRDDYYTDKAKRIEILKKDDYKCFYCLCDLKQDDFYLDHIFPRSNGGHDWKSNLVSSCRTCNTRKKADDAETFLISNYRKGLFAQNEYLKQKEKLDRFKSEYEEIKQRHANNGYRS
;
A
#
# COMPACT_ATOMS: atom_id res chain seq x y z
N MET A 1 0.48 -0.31 0.86
CA MET A 1 -0.42 -0.41 -0.31
C MET A 1 -1.21 0.87 -0.56
N LYS A 2 -1.81 1.46 0.50
CA LYS A 2 -2.47 2.78 0.49
C LYS A 2 -1.71 3.88 -0.26
N LYS A 3 -0.41 4.08 0.01
CA LYS A 3 0.44 5.07 -0.68
C LYS A 3 0.57 4.82 -2.20
N TYR A 4 0.64 3.57 -2.63
CA TYR A 4 0.68 3.21 -4.05
C TYR A 4 -0.65 3.53 -4.75
N ILE A 5 -1.77 3.22 -4.09
CA ILE A 5 -3.11 3.54 -4.60
C ILE A 5 -3.28 5.06 -4.74
N LEU A 6 -2.93 5.83 -3.71
CA LEU A 6 -2.98 7.29 -3.74
C LEU A 6 -2.21 7.88 -4.93
N ASN A 7 -0.97 7.45 -5.12
CA ASN A 7 -0.16 7.91 -6.25
C ASN A 7 -0.76 7.52 -7.61
N LYS A 8 -1.39 6.34 -7.71
CA LYS A 8 -2.02 5.89 -8.95
C LYS A 8 -3.33 6.61 -9.24
N VAL A 9 -4.09 6.96 -8.21
CA VAL A 9 -5.31 7.77 -8.31
C VAL A 9 -4.97 9.14 -8.90
N ASP A 10 -3.95 9.81 -8.37
CA ASP A 10 -3.51 11.13 -8.84
C ASP A 10 -3.08 11.08 -10.32
N GLU A 11 -2.44 9.98 -10.74
CA GLU A 11 -2.07 9.74 -12.14
C GLU A 11 -3.29 9.52 -13.05
N ILE A 12 -4.33 8.82 -12.59
CA ILE A 12 -5.55 8.54 -13.37
C ILE A 12 -6.43 9.78 -13.48
N LEU A 13 -6.63 10.52 -12.39
CA LEU A 13 -7.40 11.77 -12.36
C LEU A 13 -6.81 12.83 -13.31
N SER A 14 -5.50 12.80 -13.56
CA SER A 14 -4.86 13.69 -14.54
C SER A 14 -5.20 13.38 -16.00
N LYS A 15 -5.89 12.25 -16.30
CA LYS A 15 -6.06 11.70 -17.66
C LYS A 15 -7.51 11.44 -18.06
N THR A 16 -8.50 11.62 -17.18
CA THR A 16 -9.90 11.27 -17.45
C THR A 16 -10.85 12.29 -16.84
N ASP A 17 -11.89 12.70 -17.59
CA ASP A 17 -13.00 13.48 -17.05
C ASP A 17 -13.71 12.67 -15.94
N GLU A 18 -13.90 13.29 -14.77
CA GLU A 18 -14.50 12.62 -13.62
C GLU A 18 -15.95 12.20 -13.89
N PRO A 19 -16.35 10.96 -13.58
CA PRO A 19 -17.75 10.56 -13.56
C PRO A 19 -18.58 11.45 -12.63
N ASN A 20 -19.87 11.59 -12.91
CA ASN A 20 -20.80 12.36 -12.11
C ASN A 20 -21.09 11.62 -10.78
N TYR A 21 -20.58 12.11 -9.65
CA TYR A 21 -20.65 11.41 -8.34
C TYR A 21 -21.65 12.08 -7.38
N GLU A 22 -22.66 11.32 -6.93
CA GLU A 22 -23.48 11.67 -5.75
C GLU A 22 -23.16 10.84 -4.50
N SER A 23 -22.12 9.98 -4.47
CA SER A 23 -21.84 9.20 -3.25
C SER A 23 -20.39 8.88 -2.86
N VAL A 24 -19.42 8.71 -3.77
CA VAL A 24 -18.01 8.38 -3.41
C VAL A 24 -17.04 8.87 -4.49
N SER A 25 -15.92 9.52 -4.13
CA SER A 25 -14.88 9.94 -5.10
C SER A 25 -14.08 8.75 -5.67
N LEU A 26 -13.42 8.90 -6.83
CA LEU A 26 -12.56 7.84 -7.40
C LEU A 26 -11.50 7.35 -6.40
N LYS A 27 -10.95 8.28 -5.62
CA LYS A 27 -9.97 7.99 -4.57
C LYS A 27 -10.53 7.07 -3.50
N GLU A 28 -11.70 7.41 -3.00
CA GLU A 28 -12.39 6.61 -1.98
C GLU A 28 -12.83 5.26 -2.55
N PHE A 29 -13.33 5.21 -3.78
CA PHE A 29 -13.68 3.96 -4.46
C PHE A 29 -12.49 2.99 -4.52
N LEU A 30 -11.30 3.47 -4.88
CA LEU A 30 -10.10 2.63 -4.98
C LEU A 30 -9.59 2.17 -3.61
N ILE A 31 -9.74 2.98 -2.57
CA ILE A 31 -9.43 2.58 -1.18
C ILE A 31 -10.39 1.47 -0.74
N GLU A 32 -11.69 1.63 -0.98
CA GLU A 32 -12.69 0.64 -0.61
C GLU A 32 -12.56 -0.65 -1.44
N TYR A 33 -12.18 -0.55 -2.71
CA TYR A 33 -11.83 -1.70 -3.54
C TYR A 33 -10.66 -2.50 -2.95
N ASP A 34 -9.61 -1.83 -2.49
CA ASP A 34 -8.47 -2.46 -1.81
C ASP A 34 -8.92 -3.19 -0.55
N TYR A 35 -9.69 -2.52 0.31
CA TYR A 35 -10.26 -3.11 1.52
C TYR A 35 -11.13 -4.34 1.21
N ALA A 36 -11.94 -4.29 0.15
CA ALA A 36 -12.72 -5.43 -0.30
C ALA A 36 -11.81 -6.62 -0.61
N THR A 37 -10.82 -6.44 -1.50
CA THR A 37 -9.94 -7.54 -1.94
C THR A 37 -9.10 -8.12 -0.82
N LYS A 38 -8.67 -7.29 0.13
CA LYS A 38 -7.76 -7.66 1.20
C LYS A 38 -8.45 -8.27 2.43
N TYR A 39 -9.58 -7.70 2.84
CA TYR A 39 -10.23 -8.05 4.09
C TYR A 39 -11.49 -8.89 3.88
N LEU A 40 -12.33 -8.59 2.88
CA LEU A 40 -13.53 -9.39 2.63
C LEU A 40 -13.20 -10.79 2.12
N SER A 41 -12.06 -10.98 1.46
CA SER A 41 -11.57 -12.31 1.07
C SER A 41 -11.32 -13.24 2.27
N ARG A 42 -11.15 -12.69 3.49
CA ARG A 42 -11.04 -13.45 4.74
C ARG A 42 -12.40 -13.84 5.32
N LEU A 43 -13.46 -13.13 4.95
CA LEU A 43 -14.81 -13.27 5.50
C LEU A 43 -15.76 -14.00 4.54
N LEU A 44 -15.51 -13.89 3.24
CA LEU A 44 -16.37 -14.37 2.17
C LEU A 44 -15.71 -15.46 1.33
N LYS A 45 -16.53 -16.41 0.87
CA LYS A 45 -16.12 -17.34 -0.18
C LYS A 45 -15.99 -16.60 -1.51
N VAL A 46 -15.12 -17.11 -2.39
CA VAL A 46 -14.84 -16.54 -3.72
C VAL A 46 -16.11 -16.14 -4.48
N ARG A 47 -17.14 -17.00 -4.51
CA ARG A 47 -18.39 -16.71 -5.23
C ARG A 47 -19.17 -15.53 -4.66
N ALA A 48 -19.28 -15.43 -3.33
CA ALA A 48 -19.94 -14.30 -2.68
C ALA A 48 -19.11 -13.02 -2.85
N MET A 49 -17.78 -13.14 -2.78
CA MET A 49 -16.86 -12.04 -3.06
C MET A 49 -17.05 -11.49 -4.48
N THR A 50 -17.11 -12.34 -5.51
CA THR A 50 -17.35 -11.90 -6.88
C THR A 50 -18.70 -11.18 -7.03
N MET A 51 -19.76 -11.71 -6.40
CA MET A 51 -21.06 -11.03 -6.37
C MET A 51 -20.94 -9.65 -5.74
N TYR A 52 -20.28 -9.54 -4.59
CA TYR A 52 -20.07 -8.26 -3.92
C TYR A 52 -19.32 -7.27 -4.80
N MET A 53 -18.22 -7.68 -5.45
CA MET A 53 -17.44 -6.79 -6.31
C MET A 53 -18.25 -6.25 -7.50
N LEU A 54 -19.14 -7.07 -8.08
CA LEU A 54 -20.05 -6.61 -9.12
C LEU A 54 -21.05 -5.57 -8.59
N LEU A 55 -21.69 -5.86 -7.45
CA LEU A 55 -22.64 -4.95 -6.83
C LEU A 55 -21.99 -3.64 -6.37
N PHE A 56 -20.78 -3.72 -5.83
CA PHE A 56 -19.98 -2.58 -5.41
C PHE A 56 -19.62 -1.68 -6.60
N LYS A 57 -19.15 -2.27 -7.70
CA LYS A 57 -18.86 -1.53 -8.94
C LYS A 57 -20.12 -0.86 -9.49
N GLN A 58 -21.23 -1.60 -9.59
CA GLN A 58 -22.49 -1.05 -10.09
C GLN A 58 -22.99 0.10 -9.20
N ALA A 59 -23.00 -0.09 -7.88
CA ALA A 59 -23.46 0.90 -6.92
C ALA A 59 -22.64 2.19 -6.93
N TYR A 60 -21.31 2.08 -6.85
CA TYR A 60 -20.45 3.23 -6.52
C TYR A 60 -19.67 3.79 -7.71
N PHE A 61 -19.51 3.01 -8.78
CA PHE A 61 -18.77 3.45 -9.97
C PHE A 61 -19.70 3.75 -11.17
N GLU A 62 -20.76 2.97 -11.35
CA GLU A 62 -21.65 3.11 -12.52
C GLU A 62 -22.87 3.98 -12.22
N GLU A 63 -23.62 3.67 -11.16
CA GLU A 63 -24.87 4.35 -10.83
C GLU A 63 -24.70 5.49 -9.83
N GLY A 64 -23.61 5.49 -9.04
CA GLY A 64 -23.38 6.47 -7.97
C GLY A 64 -24.42 6.38 -6.84
N ASN A 65 -25.18 5.29 -6.77
CA ASN A 65 -26.23 5.03 -5.78
C ASN A 65 -26.01 3.67 -5.09
N ARG A 66 -25.84 3.71 -3.76
CA ARG A 66 -25.65 2.49 -2.96
C ARG A 66 -26.89 1.59 -2.86
N LYS A 67 -28.07 2.07 -3.25
CA LYS A 67 -29.32 1.29 -3.30
C LYS A 67 -29.54 0.76 -4.70
N LEU A 68 -29.47 -0.56 -4.85
CA LEU A 68 -29.64 -1.23 -6.14
C LEU A 68 -30.91 -2.08 -6.17
N SER A 69 -31.68 -1.95 -7.25
CA SER A 69 -32.80 -2.85 -7.54
C SER A 69 -32.32 -4.03 -8.39
N ILE A 70 -32.22 -5.22 -7.78
CA ILE A 70 -31.55 -6.38 -8.41
C ILE A 70 -32.53 -7.55 -8.58
N ARG A 71 -32.61 -8.07 -9.81
CA ARG A 71 -33.18 -9.40 -10.06
C ARG A 71 -32.07 -10.44 -9.97
N LEU A 72 -32.27 -11.46 -9.14
CA LEU A 72 -31.26 -12.51 -8.93
C LEU A 72 -30.93 -13.29 -10.21
N SER A 73 -31.88 -13.39 -11.15
CA SER A 73 -31.65 -13.96 -12.48
C SER A 73 -30.58 -13.21 -13.27
N ASP A 74 -30.63 -11.88 -13.23
CA ASP A 74 -29.79 -11.00 -14.05
C ASP A 74 -28.37 -10.98 -13.48
N LEU A 75 -28.25 -11.00 -12.15
CA LEU A 75 -26.96 -11.18 -11.47
C LEU A 75 -26.32 -12.53 -11.83
N GLY A 76 -27.12 -13.60 -11.94
CA GLY A 76 -26.64 -14.93 -12.33
C GLY A 76 -26.16 -15.04 -13.78
N GLN A 77 -26.78 -14.28 -14.71
CA GLN A 77 -26.37 -14.24 -16.11
C GLN A 77 -24.99 -13.58 -16.29
N ASN A 78 -24.68 -12.58 -15.47
CA ASN A 78 -23.40 -11.88 -15.49
C ASN A 78 -22.29 -12.61 -14.71
N LEU A 79 -22.60 -13.74 -14.05
CA LEU A 79 -21.67 -14.54 -13.27
C LEU A 79 -21.47 -15.90 -13.93
N LEU A 80 -20.34 -16.07 -14.61
CA LEU A 80 -19.98 -17.34 -15.25
C LEU A 80 -19.30 -18.28 -14.25
N SER A 81 -19.63 -19.56 -14.35
CA SER A 81 -18.90 -20.65 -13.69
C SER A 81 -17.58 -20.96 -14.40
N ASP A 82 -16.74 -21.77 -13.78
CA ASP A 82 -15.45 -22.22 -14.35
C ASP A 82 -15.61 -22.93 -15.71
N LEU A 83 -16.80 -23.47 -15.99
CA LEU A 83 -17.16 -24.10 -17.26
C LEU A 83 -17.82 -23.12 -18.26
N GLY A 84 -17.77 -21.81 -18.00
CA GLY A 84 -18.35 -20.76 -18.83
C GLY A 84 -19.89 -20.70 -18.83
N LYS A 85 -20.57 -21.45 -17.96
CA LYS A 85 -22.04 -21.44 -17.86
C LYS A 85 -22.52 -20.41 -16.83
N PRO A 86 -23.64 -19.70 -17.08
CA PRO A 86 -24.25 -18.81 -16.09
C PRO A 86 -24.52 -19.51 -14.77
N MET A 87 -24.42 -18.77 -13.68
CA MET A 87 -24.62 -19.28 -12.34
C MET A 87 -26.11 -19.57 -12.08
N SER A 88 -26.41 -20.72 -11.47
CA SER A 88 -27.80 -21.08 -11.16
C SER A 88 -28.38 -20.16 -10.08
N HIS A 89 -29.70 -19.96 -10.14
CA HIS A 89 -30.44 -19.12 -9.20
C HIS A 89 -30.14 -19.48 -7.73
N ASP A 90 -30.03 -20.76 -7.40
CA ASP A 90 -29.74 -21.20 -6.03
C ASP A 90 -28.33 -20.85 -5.56
N VAL A 91 -27.34 -20.86 -6.46
CA VAL A 91 -25.98 -20.46 -6.13
C VAL A 91 -25.92 -18.95 -5.90
N VAL A 92 -26.58 -18.16 -6.76
CA VAL A 92 -26.70 -16.71 -6.59
C VAL A 92 -27.40 -16.37 -5.27
N LYS A 93 -28.54 -17.01 -5.01
CA LYS A 93 -29.30 -16.83 -3.77
C LYS A 93 -28.47 -17.15 -2.52
N ARG A 94 -27.68 -18.23 -2.54
CA ARG A 94 -26.77 -18.57 -1.44
C ARG A 94 -25.69 -17.50 -1.24
N GLY A 95 -25.05 -17.05 -2.32
CA GLY A 95 -24.02 -16.02 -2.21
C GLY A 95 -24.57 -14.69 -1.71
N ILE A 96 -25.74 -14.27 -2.18
CA ILE A 96 -26.44 -13.08 -1.64
C ILE A 96 -26.77 -13.24 -0.16
N ASN A 97 -27.24 -14.42 0.26
CA ASN A 97 -27.50 -14.68 1.68
C ASN A 97 -26.20 -14.65 2.52
N ASP A 98 -25.07 -15.12 1.98
CA ASP A 98 -23.77 -15.02 2.65
C ASP A 98 -23.36 -13.54 2.84
N LEU A 99 -23.59 -12.70 1.82
CA LEU A 99 -23.34 -11.25 1.90
C LEU A 99 -24.25 -10.56 2.93
N ILE A 100 -25.54 -10.91 2.97
CA ILE A 100 -26.48 -10.39 3.98
C ILE A 100 -26.05 -10.83 5.38
N LYS A 101 -25.65 -12.09 5.54
CA LYS A 101 -25.27 -12.67 6.83
C LYS A 101 -24.09 -11.94 7.46
N ILE A 102 -23.10 -11.53 6.66
CA ILE A 102 -21.97 -10.74 7.15
C ILE A 102 -22.30 -9.25 7.31
N GLY A 103 -23.42 -8.80 6.74
CA GLY A 103 -23.90 -7.42 6.82
C GLY A 103 -23.31 -6.46 5.80
N ILE A 104 -22.59 -6.95 4.78
CA ILE A 104 -21.99 -6.09 3.73
C ILE A 104 -23.03 -5.62 2.70
N ILE A 105 -24.15 -6.32 2.62
CA ILE A 105 -25.36 -5.83 1.95
C ILE A 105 -26.56 -6.00 2.87
N GLU A 106 -27.56 -5.15 2.72
CA GLU A 106 -28.84 -5.26 3.42
C GLU A 106 -29.98 -5.33 2.41
N LYS A 107 -30.90 -6.27 2.60
CA LYS A 107 -32.10 -6.34 1.77
C LYS A 107 -33.16 -5.40 2.34
N THR A 108 -33.67 -4.48 1.54
CA THR A 108 -34.79 -3.64 1.97
C THR A 108 -36.12 -4.42 1.88
N PRO A 109 -37.09 -4.14 2.77
CA PRO A 109 -38.39 -4.81 2.72
C PRO A 109 -39.10 -4.52 1.39
N SER A 110 -39.41 -5.56 0.62
CA SER A 110 -40.16 -5.46 -0.64
C SER A 110 -41.51 -6.19 -0.55
N LYS A 111 -42.52 -5.67 -1.26
CA LYS A 111 -43.82 -6.36 -1.37
C LYS A 111 -43.68 -7.60 -2.27
N PRO A 112 -44.52 -8.64 -2.09
CA PRO A 112 -44.55 -9.79 -2.99
C PRO A 112 -44.68 -9.35 -4.45
N GLY A 113 -43.80 -9.83 -5.34
CA GLY A 113 -43.79 -9.48 -6.77
C GLY A 113 -42.99 -8.23 -7.14
N GLN A 114 -42.46 -7.47 -6.17
CA GLN A 114 -41.53 -6.37 -6.45
C GLN A 114 -40.08 -6.86 -6.56
N VAL A 115 -39.28 -6.17 -7.37
CA VAL A 115 -37.83 -6.39 -7.45
C VAL A 115 -37.23 -6.16 -6.07
N ASN A 116 -36.33 -7.06 -5.66
CA ASN A 116 -35.64 -6.90 -4.38
C ASN A 116 -34.68 -5.73 -4.49
N GLU A 117 -34.72 -4.84 -3.51
CA GLU A 117 -33.75 -3.75 -3.39
C GLU A 117 -32.74 -4.10 -2.30
N TYR A 118 -31.48 -3.75 -2.57
CA TYR A 118 -30.36 -4.02 -1.70
C TYR A 118 -29.56 -2.74 -1.47
N VAL A 119 -29.23 -2.46 -0.21
CA VAL A 119 -28.23 -1.45 0.16
C VAL A 119 -26.87 -2.13 0.15
N VAL A 120 -25.99 -1.71 -0.74
CA VAL A 120 -24.58 -2.12 -0.72
C VAL A 120 -23.84 -1.26 0.29
N LYS A 121 -22.99 -1.88 1.12
CA LYS A 121 -22.09 -1.17 2.02
C LYS A 121 -20.67 -1.18 1.51
N LEU A 122 -19.94 -0.13 1.85
CA LEU A 122 -18.49 -0.05 1.72
C LEU A 122 -17.85 -1.05 2.69
N PRO A 123 -16.72 -1.68 2.34
CA PRO A 123 -16.02 -2.57 3.25
C PRO A 123 -15.67 -1.91 4.58
N SER A 124 -15.26 -0.64 4.59
CA SER A 124 -14.96 0.12 5.81
C SER A 124 -16.16 0.35 6.74
N GLU A 125 -17.40 0.12 6.28
CA GLU A 125 -18.60 0.17 7.13
C GLU A 125 -18.80 -1.13 7.95
N LEU A 126 -18.08 -2.21 7.63
CA LEU A 126 -18.13 -3.45 8.43
C LEU A 126 -17.19 -3.38 9.62
N ARG A 127 -17.74 -3.67 10.80
CA ARG A 127 -16.98 -3.75 12.04
C ARG A 127 -15.76 -4.68 11.95
N GLN A 128 -15.90 -5.87 11.37
CA GLN A 128 -14.78 -6.81 11.25
C GLN A 128 -13.67 -6.24 10.35
N VAL A 129 -14.03 -5.48 9.32
CA VAL A 129 -13.06 -4.82 8.44
C VAL A 129 -12.41 -3.64 9.15
N GLN A 130 -13.16 -2.87 9.94
CA GLN A 130 -12.61 -1.83 10.81
C GLN A 130 -11.60 -2.41 11.79
N GLU A 131 -11.93 -3.52 12.45
CA GLU A 131 -11.01 -4.24 13.36
C GLU A 131 -9.74 -4.69 12.62
N PHE A 132 -9.84 -5.20 11.37
CA PHE A 132 -8.65 -5.54 10.58
C PHE A 132 -7.82 -4.31 10.18
N ILE A 133 -8.48 -3.20 9.82
CA ILE A 133 -7.83 -1.93 9.50
C ILE A 133 -7.12 -1.38 10.74
N GLU A 134 -7.75 -1.46 11.91
CA GLU A 134 -7.17 -1.02 13.19
C GLU A 134 -5.97 -1.86 13.57
N ILE A 135 -6.07 -3.20 13.47
CA ILE A 135 -4.94 -4.10 13.72
C ILE A 135 -3.80 -3.79 12.76
N GLU A 136 -4.08 -3.64 11.46
CA GLU A 136 -3.02 -3.36 10.50
C GLU A 136 -2.44 -1.95 10.63
N ASN A 137 -3.25 -0.95 10.97
CA ASN A 137 -2.74 0.37 11.30
C ASN A 137 -1.94 0.34 12.62
N SER A 138 -2.28 -0.56 13.55
CA SER A 138 -1.51 -0.76 14.78
C SER A 138 -0.24 -1.60 14.56
N ASP A 139 -0.20 -2.46 13.55
CA ASP A 139 1.02 -3.15 13.09
C ASP A 139 1.88 -2.19 12.22
N GLU A 140 1.28 -1.21 11.53
CA GLU A 140 1.98 -0.04 10.97
C GLU A 140 2.43 0.96 12.07
N ILE A 141 1.92 0.81 13.30
CA ILE A 141 2.38 1.47 14.53
C ILE A 141 2.90 0.39 15.52
N GLU A 142 3.61 -0.63 15.03
CA GLU A 142 4.75 -1.05 15.85
C GLU A 142 5.61 0.21 15.94
N GLU A 143 5.82 0.75 17.15
CA GLU A 143 6.90 1.69 17.40
C GLU A 143 8.17 1.03 16.84
N TYR A 144 8.52 1.36 15.61
CA TYR A 144 9.75 0.92 14.97
C TYR A 144 10.87 1.64 15.71
N ASP A 145 11.26 1.07 16.84
CA ASP A 145 12.37 1.51 17.64
C ASP A 145 13.64 1.11 16.91
N ASP A 146 14.00 1.94 15.93
CA ASP A 146 15.17 1.79 15.08
C ASP A 146 16.48 1.72 15.90
N SER A 147 16.44 2.06 17.20
CA SER A 147 17.57 1.95 18.12
C SER A 147 17.86 0.53 18.62
N ARG A 148 16.89 -0.40 18.53
CA ARG A 148 17.05 -1.77 19.06
C ARG A 148 17.57 -2.78 18.05
N ASP A 149 17.56 -2.42 16.78
CA ASP A 149 17.83 -3.33 15.68
C ASP A 149 19.30 -3.32 15.24
N ASP A 150 19.97 -4.48 15.32
CA ASP A 150 21.34 -4.64 14.80
C ASP A 150 21.34 -4.94 13.30
N TYR A 151 21.33 -3.88 12.49
CA TYR A 151 21.46 -3.97 11.03
C TYR A 151 22.87 -4.38 10.56
N TYR A 152 23.88 -4.43 11.43
CA TYR A 152 25.24 -4.76 11.03
C TYR A 152 25.51 -6.26 11.06
N THR A 153 25.01 -6.96 12.08
CA THR A 153 25.24 -8.40 12.25
C THR A 153 24.11 -9.25 11.70
N ASP A 154 22.86 -8.76 11.69
CA ASP A 154 21.71 -9.53 11.22
C ASP A 154 21.63 -9.52 9.67
N LYS A 155 21.88 -10.68 9.06
CA LYS A 155 21.84 -10.85 7.60
C LYS A 155 20.45 -10.54 7.01
N ALA A 156 19.36 -10.86 7.71
CA ALA A 156 18.01 -10.60 7.21
C ALA A 156 17.75 -9.09 7.13
N LYS A 157 18.10 -8.36 8.20
CA LYS A 157 17.95 -6.89 8.27
C LYS A 157 18.83 -6.15 7.26
N ARG A 158 20.06 -6.63 7.03
CA ARG A 158 20.92 -6.11 5.95
C ARG A 158 20.25 -6.22 4.58
N ILE A 159 19.62 -7.37 4.30
CA ILE A 159 18.91 -7.61 3.03
C ILE A 159 17.70 -6.67 2.88
N GLU A 160 17.06 -6.25 3.97
CA GLU A 160 16.00 -5.24 3.89
C GLU A 160 16.49 -3.89 3.37
N ILE A 161 17.66 -3.42 3.81
CA ILE A 161 18.27 -2.19 3.26
C ILE A 161 18.60 -2.36 1.78
N LEU A 162 19.14 -3.53 1.41
CA LEU A 162 19.46 -3.81 0.01
C LEU A 162 18.20 -3.82 -0.88
N LYS A 163 17.10 -4.40 -0.39
CA LYS A 163 15.79 -4.37 -1.06
C LYS A 163 15.22 -2.95 -1.13
N LYS A 164 15.34 -2.16 -0.05
CA LYS A 164 14.95 -0.74 0.00
C LYS A 164 15.66 0.08 -1.08
N ASP A 165 16.87 -0.32 -1.45
CA ASP A 165 17.71 0.30 -2.46
C ASP A 165 17.72 -0.41 -3.82
N ASP A 166 16.71 -1.24 -4.09
CA ASP A 166 16.51 -1.90 -5.38
C ASP A 166 17.73 -2.73 -5.84
N TYR A 167 18.47 -3.32 -4.88
CA TYR A 167 19.71 -4.06 -5.12
C TYR A 167 20.78 -3.23 -5.83
N LYS A 168 20.80 -1.91 -5.62
CA LYS A 168 21.75 -1.00 -6.25
C LYS A 168 22.49 -0.16 -5.22
N CYS A 169 23.74 0.19 -5.53
CA CYS A 169 24.48 1.11 -4.71
C CYS A 169 23.80 2.48 -4.72
N PHE A 170 23.44 2.99 -3.55
CA PHE A 170 22.79 4.28 -3.38
C PHE A 170 23.56 5.45 -4.03
N TYR A 171 24.90 5.35 -4.10
CA TYR A 171 25.76 6.45 -4.54
C TYR A 171 26.22 6.38 -6.00
N CYS A 172 26.16 5.22 -6.66
CA CYS A 172 26.63 5.06 -8.03
C CYS A 172 25.73 4.19 -8.91
N LEU A 173 24.64 3.67 -8.35
CA LEU A 173 23.60 2.89 -9.03
C LEU A 173 24.06 1.58 -9.67
N CYS A 174 25.30 1.17 -9.46
CA CYS A 174 25.78 -0.15 -9.85
C CYS A 174 24.99 -1.25 -9.13
N ASP A 175 24.79 -2.38 -9.79
CA ASP A 175 24.12 -3.53 -9.20
C ASP A 175 24.95 -4.13 -8.05
N LEU A 176 24.25 -4.54 -7.01
CA LEU A 176 24.79 -5.16 -5.82
C LEU A 176 24.25 -6.58 -5.67
N LYS A 177 25.05 -7.47 -5.08
CA LYS A 177 24.64 -8.85 -4.77
C LYS A 177 24.34 -8.97 -3.29
N GLN A 178 23.41 -9.85 -2.94
CA GLN A 178 23.04 -10.10 -1.53
C GLN A 178 24.24 -10.52 -0.66
N ASP A 179 25.25 -11.16 -1.24
CA ASP A 179 26.45 -11.59 -0.52
C ASP A 179 27.65 -10.63 -0.69
N ASP A 180 27.50 -9.52 -1.44
CA ASP A 180 28.59 -8.54 -1.67
C ASP A 180 28.05 -7.10 -1.74
N PHE A 181 27.79 -6.53 -0.57
CA PHE A 181 27.46 -5.12 -0.38
C PHE A 181 27.75 -4.66 1.04
N TYR A 182 27.78 -3.33 1.21
CA TYR A 182 28.02 -2.67 2.48
C TYR A 182 26.81 -1.84 2.87
N LEU A 183 26.69 -1.57 4.16
CA LEU A 183 25.80 -0.53 4.68
C LEU A 183 26.64 0.71 4.94
N ASP A 184 26.11 1.88 4.59
CA ASP A 184 26.72 3.18 4.85
C ASP A 184 25.68 4.12 5.47
N HIS A 185 26.14 5.09 6.27
CA HIS A 185 25.27 6.05 6.92
C HIS A 185 25.08 7.30 6.07
N ILE A 186 23.84 7.78 5.98
CA ILE A 186 23.50 9.05 5.36
C ILE A 186 24.14 10.20 6.16
N PHE A 187 23.89 10.19 7.48
CA PHE A 187 24.57 11.02 8.47
C PHE A 187 25.68 10.20 9.12
N PRO A 188 26.97 10.54 8.89
CA PRO A 188 28.08 9.79 9.46
C PRO A 188 28.01 9.69 10.99
N ARG A 189 28.42 8.54 11.55
CA ARG A 189 28.52 8.35 13.00
C ARG A 189 29.40 9.40 13.69
N SER A 190 30.47 9.83 13.01
CA SER A 190 31.37 10.89 13.51
C SER A 190 30.65 12.23 13.74
N ASN A 191 29.52 12.44 13.07
CA ASN A 191 28.70 13.65 13.16
C ASN A 191 27.42 13.41 13.98
N GLY A 192 27.37 12.36 14.80
CA GLY A 192 26.22 12.02 15.65
C GLY A 192 25.10 11.25 14.93
N GLY A 193 25.39 10.65 13.77
CA GLY A 193 24.47 9.73 13.09
C GLY A 193 24.27 8.43 13.85
N HIS A 194 23.02 7.96 13.92
CA HIS A 194 22.65 6.73 14.64
C HIS A 194 22.68 5.52 13.69
N ASP A 195 22.78 4.30 14.22
CA ASP A 195 22.79 3.04 13.45
C ASP A 195 21.39 2.59 12.97
N TRP A 196 20.46 3.54 12.93
CA TRP A 196 19.06 3.42 12.53
C TRP A 196 18.93 3.08 11.03
N LYS A 197 18.05 2.15 10.65
CA LYS A 197 17.59 1.84 9.28
C LYS A 197 17.26 3.07 8.46
N SER A 198 16.66 4.08 9.07
CA SER A 198 16.37 5.39 8.44
C SER A 198 17.64 6.13 8.02
N ASN A 199 18.75 5.92 8.73
CA ASN A 199 20.08 6.47 8.43
C ASN A 199 20.94 5.55 7.54
N LEU A 200 20.51 4.33 7.24
CA LEU A 200 21.33 3.34 6.52
C LEU A 200 20.92 3.20 5.04
N VAL A 201 21.93 3.11 4.16
CA VAL A 201 21.78 2.82 2.73
C VAL A 201 22.76 1.75 2.29
N SER A 202 22.46 1.08 1.17
CA SER A 202 23.36 0.09 0.59
C SER A 202 24.43 0.76 -0.30
N SER A 203 25.67 0.30 -0.17
CA SER A 203 26.82 0.85 -0.87
C SER A 203 27.72 -0.25 -1.45
N CYS A 204 28.33 0.00 -2.61
CA CYS A 204 29.40 -0.84 -3.12
C CYS A 204 30.69 -0.55 -2.34
N ARG A 205 31.63 -1.51 -2.34
CA ARG A 205 32.92 -1.37 -1.66
C ARG A 205 33.62 -0.04 -2.00
N THR A 206 33.68 0.27 -3.30
CA THR A 206 34.35 1.47 -3.82
C THR A 206 33.73 2.76 -3.30
N CYS A 207 32.40 2.86 -3.29
CA CYS A 207 31.71 4.05 -2.78
C CYS A 207 31.85 4.16 -1.27
N ASN A 208 31.65 3.05 -0.54
CA ASN A 208 31.76 3.01 0.91
C ASN A 208 33.15 3.50 1.38
N THR A 209 34.23 3.00 0.76
CA THR A 209 35.60 3.40 1.08
C THR A 209 35.91 4.86 0.68
N ARG A 210 35.29 5.38 -0.39
CA ARG A 210 35.52 6.74 -0.87
C ARG A 210 34.77 7.80 -0.07
N LYS A 211 33.53 7.52 0.36
CA LYS A 211 32.71 8.46 1.13
C LYS A 211 33.28 8.66 2.53
N LYS A 212 33.65 7.59 3.23
CA LYS A 212 34.14 7.65 4.62
C LYS A 212 33.16 8.46 5.50
N ALA A 213 33.66 9.52 6.14
CA ALA A 213 32.89 10.43 6.99
C ALA A 213 32.33 11.66 6.26
N ASP A 214 32.37 11.69 4.92
CA ASP A 214 31.75 12.74 4.13
C ASP A 214 30.22 12.62 4.17
N ASP A 215 29.54 13.75 4.03
CA ASP A 215 28.08 13.80 3.97
C ASP A 215 27.56 13.13 2.69
N ALA A 216 26.47 12.38 2.80
CA ALA A 216 25.92 11.60 1.69
C ALA A 216 25.50 12.47 0.48
N GLU A 217 25.00 13.68 0.72
CA GLU A 217 24.59 14.59 -0.36
C GLU A 217 25.81 15.15 -1.08
N THR A 218 26.81 15.61 -0.33
CA THR A 218 28.09 16.07 -0.87
C THR A 218 28.75 14.98 -1.71
N PHE A 219 28.75 13.73 -1.23
CA PHE A 219 29.30 12.60 -1.96
C PHE A 219 28.51 12.28 -3.24
N LEU A 220 27.18 12.34 -3.19
CA LEU A 220 26.31 12.12 -4.35
C LEU A 220 26.55 13.19 -5.43
N ILE A 221 26.66 14.46 -5.04
CA ILE A 221 27.02 15.57 -5.94
C ILE A 221 28.40 15.33 -6.58
N SER A 222 29.38 14.88 -5.79
CA SER A 222 30.72 14.56 -6.29
C SER A 222 30.70 13.45 -7.34
N ASN A 223 29.91 12.40 -7.14
CA ASN A 223 29.76 11.33 -8.12
C ASN A 223 29.04 11.79 -9.40
N TYR A 224 28.00 12.61 -9.26
CA TYR A 224 27.34 13.23 -10.42
C TYR A 224 28.31 14.09 -11.23
N ARG A 225 29.10 14.95 -10.57
CA ARG A 225 30.13 15.79 -11.23
C ARG A 225 31.22 14.97 -11.94
N LYS A 226 31.47 13.74 -11.49
CA LYS A 226 32.39 12.79 -12.11
C LYS A 226 31.75 11.98 -13.25
N GLY A 227 30.48 12.22 -13.56
CA GLY A 227 29.77 11.56 -14.67
C GLY A 227 29.41 10.10 -14.39
N LEU A 228 29.24 9.71 -13.13
CA LEU A 228 28.92 8.31 -12.78
C LEU A 228 27.48 7.92 -13.14
N PHE A 229 26.58 8.89 -13.33
CA PHE A 229 25.18 8.67 -13.71
C PHE A 229 24.60 9.95 -14.33
N ALA A 230 23.50 9.79 -15.06
CA ALA A 230 22.84 10.87 -15.77
C ALA A 230 22.09 11.84 -14.83
N GLN A 231 21.74 13.02 -15.34
CA GLN A 231 21.10 14.07 -14.54
C GLN A 231 19.74 13.62 -13.96
N ASN A 232 18.95 12.87 -14.72
CA ASN A 232 17.68 12.32 -14.26
C ASN A 232 17.86 11.29 -13.12
N GLU A 233 18.91 10.48 -13.19
CA GLU A 233 19.27 9.51 -12.15
C GLU A 233 19.73 10.23 -10.87
N TYR A 234 20.55 11.27 -11.02
CA TYR A 234 20.95 12.13 -9.91
C TYR A 234 19.75 12.76 -9.19
N LEU A 235 18.81 13.35 -9.95
CA LEU A 235 17.64 14.01 -9.37
C LEU A 235 16.77 13.02 -8.58
N LYS A 236 16.50 11.84 -9.14
CA LYS A 236 15.77 10.76 -8.44
C LYS A 236 16.49 10.34 -7.16
N GLN A 237 17.81 10.19 -7.22
CA GLN A 237 18.59 9.77 -6.07
C GLN A 237 18.66 10.84 -4.99
N LYS A 238 18.68 12.12 -5.39
CA LYS A 238 18.61 13.27 -4.49
C LYS A 238 17.25 13.34 -3.78
N GLU A 239 16.13 13.22 -4.50
CA GLU A 239 14.80 13.17 -3.89
C GLU A 239 14.66 12.00 -2.90
N LYS A 240 15.24 10.85 -3.23
CA LYS A 240 15.30 9.68 -2.33
C LYS A 240 16.10 10.00 -1.07
N LEU A 241 17.25 10.66 -1.20
CA LEU A 241 18.10 11.07 -0.09
C LEU A 241 17.40 12.08 0.82
N ASP A 242 16.78 13.11 0.26
CA ASP A 242 16.09 14.16 1.01
C ASP A 242 14.95 13.56 1.85
N ARG A 243 14.19 12.63 1.27
CA ARG A 243 13.15 11.89 2.00
C ARG A 243 13.72 11.10 3.18
N PHE A 244 14.84 10.39 2.99
CA PHE A 244 15.48 9.64 4.08
C PHE A 244 16.03 10.56 5.18
N LYS A 245 16.59 11.73 4.80
CA LYS A 245 17.02 12.74 5.77
C LYS A 245 15.86 13.26 6.62
N SER A 246 14.71 13.57 5.99
CA SER A 246 13.50 14.01 6.71
C SER A 246 12.98 12.93 7.67
N GLU A 247 12.86 11.69 7.19
CA GLU A 247 12.40 10.55 8.00
C GLU A 247 13.30 10.31 9.23
N TYR A 248 14.62 10.38 9.04
CA TYR A 248 15.59 10.26 10.14
C TYR A 248 15.41 11.36 11.19
N GLU A 249 15.27 12.63 10.78
CA GLU A 249 15.09 13.74 11.73
C GLU A 249 13.74 13.66 12.46
N GLU A 250 12.68 13.22 11.80
CA GLU A 250 11.38 12.95 12.45
C GLU A 250 11.48 11.84 13.51
N ILE A 251 12.20 10.75 13.21
CA ILE A 251 12.45 9.67 14.17
C ILE A 251 13.31 10.18 15.34
N LYS A 252 14.35 10.95 15.04
CA LYS A 252 15.24 11.55 16.05
C LYS A 252 14.51 12.46 17.02
N GLN A 253 13.62 13.33 16.49
CA GLN A 253 12.79 14.20 17.32
C GLN A 253 11.80 13.40 18.18
N ARG A 254 11.21 12.34 17.64
CA ARG A 254 10.33 11.44 18.41
C ARG A 254 11.07 10.76 19.57
N HIS A 255 12.26 10.20 19.34
CA HIS A 255 13.07 9.61 20.42
C HIS A 255 13.46 10.64 21.48
N ALA A 256 13.81 11.87 21.08
CA ALA A 256 14.11 12.95 22.01
C ALA A 256 12.90 13.34 22.87
N ASN A 257 11.70 13.39 22.28
CA ASN A 257 10.46 13.71 22.99
C ASN A 257 9.98 12.60 23.93
N ASN A 258 10.22 11.33 23.56
CA ASN A 258 9.83 10.16 24.36
C ASN A 258 10.84 9.80 25.47
N GLY A 259 11.87 10.62 25.69
CA GLY A 259 12.82 10.44 26.79
C GLY A 259 13.76 9.24 26.64
N TYR A 260 13.80 8.60 25.47
CA TYR A 260 14.78 7.56 25.16
C TYR A 260 16.15 8.23 25.02
N ARG A 261 16.95 8.18 26.10
CA ARG A 261 18.39 8.40 26.00
C ARG A 261 19.01 7.18 25.32
N SER A 262 19.71 7.46 24.21
CA SER A 262 20.60 6.58 23.46
C SER A 262 21.43 5.64 24.33
#